data_AF-A0A942CIJ7-F1
#
_entry.id   AF-A0A942CIJ7-F1
#
_cell.length_a   1.000
_cell.length_b   1.000
_cell.length_c   1.000
_cell.angle_alpha   90.00
_cell.angle_beta   90.00
_cell.angle_gamma   90.00
#
_symmetry.space_group_name_H-M   'P 1'
#
loop_
_entity.id
_entity.type
_entity.pdbx_description
1 polymer ?
#
loop_
_entity_poly.entity_id
_entity_poly.type
_entity_poly.pdbx_seq_one_letter_code
_entity_poly.pdbx_strand_id
1 'polypeptide(L)' 'MKLHRNAKTTPTSRLLIVTRVVFDDWSQAETAEAAGVSVRTVAKWVRRFRQ' A
#
# COMPACT_ATOMS: atom_id res chain seq x y z
N MET A 1 -11.34 12.24 1.01
CA MET A 1 -11.24 11.17 2.03
C MET A 1 -10.95 11.82 3.38
N LYS A 2 -11.81 11.67 4.40
CA LYS A 2 -11.47 12.11 5.77
C LYS A 2 -10.42 11.15 6.33
N LEU A 3 -9.17 11.61 6.44
CA LEU A 3 -8.11 10.81 7.03
C LEU A 3 -8.25 10.87 8.55
N HIS A 4 -8.37 9.71 9.20
CA HIS A 4 -8.37 9.65 10.65
C HIS A 4 -6.96 9.99 11.18
N ARG A 5 -6.86 10.71 12.30
CA ARG A 5 -5.56 11.11 12.88
C ARG A 5 -4.62 9.94 13.18
N ASN A 6 -5.19 8.77 13.50
CA ASN A 6 -4.45 7.53 13.79
C ASN A 6 -4.29 6.62 12.55
N ALA A 7 -4.63 7.09 11.35
CA ALA A 7 -4.46 6.29 10.16
C ALA A 7 -2.97 6.08 9.87
N LYS A 8 -2.51 4.83 9.94
CA LYS A 8 -1.13 4.45 9.60
C LYS A 8 -0.75 4.67 8.13
N THR A 9 -1.73 4.92 7.25
CA THR A 9 -1.49 5.14 5.82
C THR A 9 -2.18 6.40 5.32
N THR A 10 -1.44 7.23 4.62
CA THR A 10 -1.90 8.43 3.92
C THR A 10 -2.25 8.10 2.47
N PRO A 11 -2.95 8.98 1.72
CA PRO A 11 -3.15 8.78 0.29
C PRO A 11 -1.83 8.54 -0.46
N THR A 12 -0.80 9.33 -0.14
CA THR A 12 0.54 9.23 -0.74
C THR A 12 1.20 7.90 -0.41
N SER A 13 1.13 7.44 0.85
CA SER A 13 1.75 6.16 1.22
C SER A 13 1.06 4.97 0.53
N ARG A 14 -0.26 5.06 0.28
CA ARG A 14 -1.00 4.03 -0.45
C ARG A 14 -0.65 4.02 -1.93
N LEU A 15 -0.48 5.20 -2.53
CA LEU A 15 0.01 5.31 -3.89
C LEU A 15 1.38 4.65 -4.01
N LEU A 16 2.30 4.96 -3.10
CA LEU A 16 3.64 4.37 -3.09
C LEU A 16 3.63 2.85 -2.91
N ILE A 17 2.75 2.31 -2.05
CA ILE A 17 2.54 0.85 -1.93
C ILE A 17 2.12 0.24 -3.27
N VAL A 18 1.18 0.86 -3.96
CA VAL A 18 0.69 0.37 -5.26
C VAL A 18 1.77 0.51 -6.33
N THR A 19 2.49 1.64 -6.36
CA THR A 19 3.54 1.90 -7.34
C THR A 19 4.60 0.80 -7.31
N ARG A 20 5.10 0.49 -6.10
CA ARG A 20 6.12 -0.55 -5.91
C ARG A 20 5.69 -1.92 -6.43
N VAL A 21 4.45 -2.33 -6.15
CA VAL A 21 3.98 -3.67 -6.53
C VAL A 21 3.57 -3.73 -8.01
N VAL A 22 3.01 -2.67 -8.57
CA VAL A 22 2.42 -2.71 -9.93
C VAL A 22 3.40 -2.28 -11.01
N PHE A 23 4.30 -1.34 -10.70
CA PHE A 23 5.18 -0.72 -11.68
C PHE A 23 6.65 -1.05 -11.45
N ASP A 24 7.07 -1.20 -10.19
CA ASP A 24 8.47 -1.50 -9.85
C ASP A 24 8.73 -3.00 -9.66
N ASP A 25 7.71 -3.85 -9.84
CA ASP A 25 7.75 -5.32 -9.70
C ASP A 25 8.19 -5.85 -8.33
N TRP A 26 8.03 -5.04 -7.27
CA TRP A 26 8.32 -5.48 -5.90
C TRP A 26 7.32 -6.52 -5.44
N SER A 27 7.78 -7.49 -4.65
CA SER A 27 6.85 -8.41 -4.01
C SER A 27 5.98 -7.69 -2.97
N GLN A 28 4.79 -8.25 -2.71
CA GLN A 28 3.90 -7.71 -1.67
C GLN A 28 4.52 -7.82 -0.27
N ALA A 29 5.41 -8.79 -0.05
CA ALA A 29 6.10 -8.99 1.22
C ALA A 29 7.14 -7.89 1.47
N GLU A 30 8.03 -7.64 0.50
CA GLU A 30 9.03 -6.57 0.58
C GLU A 30 8.37 -5.19 0.71
N THR A 31 7.30 -4.96 -0.05
CA THR A 31 6.54 -3.70 0.05
C THR A 31 5.91 -3.54 1.42
N ALA A 32 5.40 -4.62 2.02
CA ALA A 32 4.77 -4.60 3.34
C ALA A 32 5.78 -4.27 4.44
N GLU A 33 6.96 -4.90 4.40
CA GLU A 33 8.07 -4.62 5.30
C GLU A 33 8.53 -3.17 5.18
N ALA A 34 8.81 -2.72 3.95
CA ALA A 34 9.27 -1.35 3.69
C ALA A 34 8.24 -0.26 4.04
N ALA A 35 6.94 -0.60 4.03
CA ALA A 35 5.86 0.31 4.42
C ALA A 35 5.41 0.15 5.88
N GLY A 36 5.95 -0.82 6.64
CA GLY A 36 5.56 -1.08 8.03
C GLY A 36 4.09 -1.50 8.19
N VAL A 37 3.55 -2.23 7.20
CA VAL A 37 2.17 -2.72 7.19
C VAL A 37 2.13 -4.22 6.97
N SER A 38 0.95 -4.83 7.14
CA SER A 38 0.77 -6.24 6.78
C SER A 38 0.68 -6.44 5.27
N VAL A 39 1.12 -7.61 4.78
CA VAL A 39 0.96 -8.04 3.38
C VAL A 39 -0.51 -7.96 2.94
N ARG A 40 -1.45 -8.30 3.83
CA ARG A 40 -2.90 -8.17 3.59
C ARG A 40 -3.32 -6.73 3.28
N THR A 41 -2.67 -5.74 3.91
CA THR A 41 -2.94 -4.31 3.63
C THR A 41 -2.43 -3.92 2.25
N VAL A 42 -1.25 -4.40 1.86
CA VAL A 42 -0.71 -4.22 0.50
C VAL A 42 -1.65 -4.82 -0.53
N ALA A 43 -2.00 -6.12 -0.39
CA ALA A 43 -2.92 -6.82 -1.28
C ALA A 43 -4.26 -6.09 -1.45
N LYS A 44 -4.82 -5.56 -0.35
CA LYS A 44 -6.07 -4.77 -0.37
C LYS A 44 -5.93 -3.52 -1.24
N TRP A 45 -4.84 -2.78 -1.12
CA TRP A 45 -4.63 -1.54 -1.89
C TRP A 45 -4.35 -1.83 -3.36
N VAL A 46 -3.53 -2.83 -3.66
CA VAL A 46 -3.27 -3.27 -5.03
C VAL A 46 -4.58 -3.71 -5.71
N ARG A 47 -5.41 -4.50 -5.02
CA ARG A 47 -6.71 -4.92 -5.54
C ARG A 47 -7.63 -3.72 -5.83
N ARG A 48 -7.66 -2.74 -4.92
CA ARG A 48 -8.47 -1.52 -5.10
C ARG A 48 -8.00 -0.61 -6.22
N PHE A 49 -6.71 -0.64 -6.55
CA PHE A 49 -6.17 0.14 -7.66
C PHE A 49 -6.48 -0.49 -9.02
N ARG A 50 -6.60 -1.82 -9.08
CA ARG A 50 -6.94 -2.57 -10.29
C ARG A 50 -8.45 -2.66 -10.56
N GLN A 51 -9.29 -2.14 -9.66
CA GLN A 51 -10.75 -2.05 -9.81
C GLN A 51 -11.12 -0.64 -10.27
#